data_AF-A0A0A2TLP2-F1
#
_entry.id   AF-A0A0A2TLP2-F1
#
_cell.length_a   1.000
_cell.length_b   1.000
_cell.length_c   1.000
_cell.angle_alpha   90.00
_cell.angle_beta   90.00
_cell.angle_gamma   90.00
#
_symmetry.space_group_name_H-M   'P 1'
#
loop_
_entity.id
_entity.type
_entity.pdbx_description
1 polymer ?
#
loop_
_entity_poly.entity_id
_entity_poly.type
_entity_poly.pdbx_seq_one_letter_code
_entity_poly.pdbx_strand_id
1 'polypeptide(L)' 'MPNINAETPESICAKIPVSQEQLQCEMDYIRAQRILDSMLQKGLISLSEFNKITLLNRQSFSPALAQIMP' A
#
# COMPACT_ATOMS: atom_id res chain seq x y z
N MET A 1 -8.30 7.61 50.39
CA MET A 1 -9.07 6.91 49.35
C MET A 1 -8.28 6.97 48.05
N PRO A 2 -7.98 5.85 47.37
CA PRO A 2 -7.25 5.90 46.11
C PRO A 2 -8.24 6.19 44.96
N ASN A 3 -7.96 7.25 44.22
CA ASN A 3 -8.69 7.66 43.03
C ASN A 3 -8.20 6.84 41.83
N ILE A 4 -9.09 6.01 41.27
CA ILE A 4 -8.84 5.22 40.08
C ILE A 4 -9.28 6.02 38.84
N ASN A 5 -8.39 6.87 38.34
CA ASN A 5 -8.56 7.41 36.98
C ASN A 5 -8.18 6.30 36.00
N ALA A 6 -9.20 5.59 35.52
CA ALA A 6 -9.10 4.70 34.37
C ALA A 6 -8.88 5.56 33.12
N GLU A 7 -7.62 5.89 32.83
CA GLU A 7 -7.24 6.39 31.52
C GLU A 7 -7.23 5.21 30.54
N THR A 8 -8.30 5.15 29.76
CA THR A 8 -8.37 4.37 28.52
C THR A 8 -7.10 4.60 27.70
N PRO A 9 -6.43 3.55 27.18
CA PRO A 9 -5.31 3.76 26.28
C PRO A 9 -5.89 4.31 24.98
N GLU A 10 -5.88 5.63 24.85
CA GLU A 10 -6.00 6.31 23.58
C GLU A 10 -4.96 5.66 22.68
N SER A 11 -5.44 4.93 21.67
CA SER A 11 -4.62 4.41 20.60
C SER A 11 -3.86 5.59 20.01
N ILE A 12 -2.59 5.73 20.39
CA ILE A 12 -1.66 6.68 19.80
C ILE A 12 -1.44 6.19 18.36
N CYS A 13 -2.41 6.48 17.49
CA CYS A 13 -2.18 6.57 16.07
C CYS A 13 -1.33 7.82 15.91
N ALA A 14 -0.03 7.68 16.17
CA ALA A 14 0.95 8.69 15.83
C ALA A 14 0.67 9.03 14.37
N LYS A 15 0.18 10.24 14.11
CA LYS A 15 -0.11 10.71 12.77
C LYS A 15 1.23 10.78 12.05
N ILE A 16 1.64 9.69 11.40
CA ILE A 16 2.81 9.68 10.54
C ILE A 16 2.49 10.69 9.44
N PRO A 17 3.24 11.80 9.31
CA PRO A 17 2.99 12.76 8.25
C PRO A 17 3.31 12.07 6.93
N VAL A 18 2.28 11.72 6.15
CA VAL A 18 2.45 11.20 4.80
C VAL A 18 2.65 12.40 3.88
N SER A 19 3.76 12.44 3.14
CA SER A 19 3.99 13.49 2.15
C SER A 19 3.02 13.34 0.98
N GLN A 20 2.74 14.44 0.28
CA GLN A 20 1.91 14.40 -0.92
C GLN A 20 2.51 13.49 -2.00
N GLU A 21 3.84 13.46 -2.10
CA GLU A 21 4.59 12.57 -2.99
C GLU A 21 4.36 11.10 -2.63
N GLN A 22 4.42 10.76 -1.34
CA GLN A 22 4.16 9.41 -0.88
C GLN A 22 2.72 8.99 -1.22
N LEU A 23 1.74 9.87 -0.99
CA LEU A 23 0.35 9.62 -1.36
C LEU A 23 0.18 9.41 -2.87
N GLN A 24 0.89 10.19 -3.68
CA GLN A 24 0.88 10.04 -5.12
C GLN A 24 1.44 8.68 -5.55
N CYS A 25 2.55 8.25 -4.96
CA CYS A 25 3.11 6.92 -5.19
C CYS A 25 2.14 5.78 -4.84
N GLU A 26 1.38 5.89 -3.74
CA GLU A 26 0.34 4.90 -3.42
C GLU A 26 -0.72 4.82 -4.52
N MET A 27 -1.20 5.98 -4.97
CA MET A 27 -2.24 6.07 -5.99
C MET A 27 -1.78 5.53 -7.35
N ASP A 28 -0.54 5.84 -7.72
CA ASP A 28 0.04 5.37 -8.98
C ASP A 28 0.30 3.86 -8.96
N TYR A 29 0.77 3.32 -7.84
CA TYR A 29 0.90 1.87 -7.66
C TYR A 29 -0.44 1.15 -7.77
N ILE A 30 -1.49 1.64 -7.10
CA ILE A 30 -2.84 1.07 -7.19
C ILE A 30 -3.35 1.10 -8.64
N ARG A 31 -3.11 2.19 -9.36
CA ARG A 31 -3.49 2.31 -10.77
C ARG A 31 -2.73 1.31 -11.64
N ALA A 32 -1.43 1.19 -11.46
CA ALA A 32 -0.59 0.25 -12.19
C ALA A 32 -1.05 -1.20 -11.97
N GLN A 33 -1.38 -1.56 -10.73
CA GLN A 33 -1.86 -2.91 -10.40
C GLN A 33 -3.20 -3.22 -11.08
N ARG A 34 -4.14 -2.27 -11.10
CA ARG A 34 -5.42 -2.42 -11.83
C ARG A 34 -5.24 -2.63 -13.33
N ILE A 35 -4.25 -1.95 -13.93
CA ILE A 35 -3.92 -2.13 -15.35
C ILE A 35 -3.35 -3.53 -15.58
N LEU A 36 -2.42 -3.98 -14.73
CA LEU A 36 -1.85 -5.33 -14.80
C LEU A 36 -2.91 -6.42 -14.66
N ASP A 37 -3.85 -6.25 -13.72
CA ASP A 37 -4.95 -7.21 -13.53
C ASP A 37 -5.78 -7.34 -14.81
N SER A 38 -6.11 -6.21 -15.45
CA SER A 38 -6.84 -6.20 -16.73
C SER A 38 -6.04 -6.86 -17.85
N MET A 39 -4.72 -6.60 -17.93
CA MET A 39 -3.84 -7.24 -18.92
C MET A 39 -3.78 -8.75 -18.73
N LEU A 40 -3.67 -9.23 -17.49
CA LEU A 40 -3.66 -10.65 -17.15
C LEU A 40 -5.00 -11.31 -17.50
N GLN A 41 -6.12 -10.70 -17.09
CA GLN A 41 -7.48 -11.20 -17.39
C GLN A 41 -7.75 -11.29 -18.89
N LYS A 42 -7.20 -10.37 -19.67
CA LYS A 42 -7.31 -10.36 -21.14
C LYS A 42 -6.30 -11.30 -21.84
N GLY A 43 -5.42 -11.96 -21.09
CA GLY A 43 -4.38 -12.84 -21.63
C GLY A 43 -3.28 -12.10 -22.40
N LEU A 44 -3.11 -10.79 -22.16
CA LEU A 44 -2.06 -9.98 -22.79
C LEU A 44 -0.68 -10.21 -22.16
N ILE A 45 -0.66 -10.68 -20.91
CA ILE A 45 0.53 -11.07 -20.17
C ILE A 45 0.26 -12.38 -19.44
N SER A 46 1.32 -13.15 -19.21
CA SER A 46 1.29 -14.34 -18.35
C SER A 46 1.30 -13.98 -16.87
N LEU A 47 0.94 -14.94 -16.01
CA LEU A 47 1.06 -14.80 -14.56
C LEU A 47 2.51 -14.54 -14.11
N SER A 48 3.49 -15.13 -14.81
CA SER A 48 4.91 -14.90 -14.52
C SER A 48 5.33 -13.46 -14.83
N GLU A 49 4.87 -12.91 -15.96
CA GLU A 49 5.15 -11.51 -16.33
C GLU A 49 4.44 -10.54 -15.39
N PHE A 50 3.19 -10.82 -15.04
CA PHE A 50 2.45 -10.07 -14.02
C PHE A 50 3.25 -9.96 -12.72
N ASN A 51 3.71 -11.09 -12.16
CA ASN A 51 4.47 -11.10 -10.91
C ASN A 51 5.79 -10.31 -11.03
N LYS A 52 6.47 -10.40 -12.17
CA LYS A 52 7.71 -9.65 -12.42
C LYS A 52 7.44 -8.15 -12.49
N ILE A 53 6.38 -7.72 -13.17
CA ILE A 53 6.03 -6.30 -13.26
C ILE A 53 5.53 -5.78 -11.91
N THR A 54 4.75 -6.56 -11.15
CA THR A 54 4.36 -6.19 -9.78
C THR A 54 5.57 -5.95 -8.89
N LEU A 55 6.59 -6.82 -8.94
CA LEU A 55 7.83 -6.61 -8.20
C LEU A 55 8.55 -5.32 -8.61
N LEU A 56 8.64 -5.05 -9.91
CA LEU A 56 9.25 -3.82 -10.43
C LEU A 56 8.45 -2.57 -10.00
N ASN A 57 7.11 -2.62 -10.06
CA ASN A 57 6.26 -1.53 -9.60
C ASN A 57 6.43 -1.25 -8.11
N ARG A 58 6.57 -2.28 -7.26
CA ARG A 58 6.87 -2.11 -5.83
C ARG A 58 8.20 -1.38 -5.61
N GLN A 59 9.20 -1.65 -6.45
CA GLN A 59 10.50 -0.96 -6.40
C GLN A 59 10.39 0.48 -6.93
N SER A 60 9.73 0.69 -8.06
CA SER A 60 9.63 2.00 -8.73
C SER A 60 8.76 3.00 -7.98
N PHE A 61 7.58 2.59 -7.51
CA PHE A 61 6.69 3.47 -6.76
C PHE A 61 7.07 3.55 -5.28
N SER A 62 7.82 2.56 -4.77
CA SER A 62 8.14 2.43 -3.34
C SER A 62 6.96 2.75 -2.41
N PRO A 63 5.77 2.13 -2.62
CA PRO A 63 4.59 2.44 -1.82
C PRO A 63 4.80 1.91 -0.40
N ALA A 64 4.54 2.74 0.60
CA ALA A 64 4.64 2.37 2.01
C ALA A 64 3.68 1.21 2.35
N LEU A 65 2.53 1.13 1.67
CA LEU A 65 1.53 0.09 1.89
C LEU A 65 1.81 -1.20 1.11
N ALA A 66 2.82 -1.24 0.23
CA ALA A 66 3.13 -2.43 -0.55
C ALA A 66 3.54 -3.64 0.31
N GLN A 67 3.97 -3.40 1.55
CA GLN A 67 4.36 -4.46 2.50
C GLN A 67 3.15 -5.21 3.08
N ILE A 68 1.99 -4.57 3.13
CA ILE A 68 0.76 -5.14 3.71
C ILE A 68 -0.26 -5.53 2.65
N MET A 69 0.00 -5.21 1.38
CA MET A 69 -0.84 -5.58 0.27
C MET A 69 -0.42 -6.99 -0.22
N PRO A 70 -1.35 -7.97 -0.23
CA PRO A 70 -1.04 -9.34 -0.66
C PRO A 70 -0.48 -9.41 -2.09
#